data_AF-A0A352J9X5-F1
#
_entry.id   AF-A0A352J9X5-F1
#
_cell.length_a   1.000
_cell.length_b   1.000
_cell.length_c   1.000
_cell.angle_alpha   90.00
_cell.angle_beta   90.00
_cell.angle_gamma   90.00
#
_symmetry.space_group_name_H-M   'P 1'
#
loop_
_entity.id
_entity.type
_entity.pdbx_description
1 polymer ?
#
loop_
_entity_poly.entity_id
_entity_poly.type
_entity_poly.pdbx_seq_one_letter_code
_entity_poly.pdbx_strand_id
1 'polypeptide(L)'
;APKDKILVVTWTSFTGYDNQVGQSTTSTRQTWVTVAPELQNFCKEKLKDVPNQSDRVLRLEQLLGLPPNNGKTRFVEFWVSPDNLFRPSADDEITDRTAFGEFTQIPASPDANIKLSHLQWFENLRSQSYKTTGGYPWTRMGYTYDWGNPNSEVGLSEFVINTGTAFEVKSVQTTDKYCIS
;
A
#
# COMPACT_ATOMS: atom_id res chain seq x y z
N ALA A 1 20.18 -4.35 -3.02
CA ALA A 1 19.17 -4.45 -1.97
C ALA A 1 19.87 -4.88 -0.69
N PRO A 2 19.51 -4.32 0.48
CA PRO A 2 19.92 -4.91 1.76
C PRO A 2 19.44 -6.36 1.82
N LYS A 3 20.24 -7.25 2.43
CA LYS A 3 19.85 -8.66 2.62
C LYS A 3 18.55 -8.71 3.44
N ASP A 4 17.62 -9.56 3.04
CA ASP A 4 16.37 -9.85 3.77
C ASP A 4 15.39 -8.67 3.93
N LYS A 5 15.47 -7.64 3.08
CA LYS A 5 14.49 -6.54 3.02
C LYS A 5 13.73 -6.53 1.70
N ILE A 6 12.46 -6.14 1.75
CA ILE A 6 11.62 -5.87 0.59
C ILE A 6 11.53 -4.37 0.32
N LEU A 7 11.43 -3.99 -0.96
CA LEU A 7 11.23 -2.61 -1.37
C LEU A 7 9.74 -2.31 -1.53
N VAL A 8 9.23 -1.42 -0.68
CA VAL A 8 7.83 -0.98 -0.70
C VAL A 8 7.76 0.52 -0.96
N VAL A 9 6.59 1.02 -1.35
CA VAL A 9 6.38 2.42 -1.72
C VAL A 9 5.04 2.95 -1.21
N THR A 10 5.03 4.20 -0.76
CA THR A 10 3.80 4.95 -0.45
C THR A 10 3.70 6.21 -1.31
N TRP A 11 2.47 6.63 -1.64
CA TRP A 11 2.19 7.91 -2.29
C TRP A 11 1.69 8.92 -1.26
N THR A 12 2.41 10.02 -1.08
CA THR A 12 2.16 10.97 0.01
C THR A 12 2.36 12.43 -0.42
N SER A 13 1.87 13.35 0.40
CA SER A 13 2.20 14.77 0.37
C SER A 13 3.05 15.20 1.58
N PHE A 14 3.35 14.27 2.49
CA PHE A 14 4.19 14.50 3.67
C PHE A 14 5.65 14.73 3.28
N THR A 15 6.24 15.84 3.73
CA THR A 15 7.62 16.26 3.39
C THR A 15 8.66 15.76 4.40
N GLY A 16 8.25 15.13 5.50
CA GLY A 16 9.18 14.73 6.56
C GLY A 16 10.23 13.70 6.14
N TYR A 17 10.02 13.00 5.01
CA TYR A 17 10.97 12.04 4.46
C TYR A 17 12.04 12.67 3.55
N ASP A 18 11.85 13.92 3.09
CA ASP A 18 12.68 14.54 2.06
C ASP A 18 14.17 14.59 2.44
N ASN A 19 14.45 14.80 3.74
CA ASN A 19 15.81 14.84 4.29
C ASN A 19 16.23 13.52 4.97
N GLN A 20 15.50 12.42 4.77
CA GLN A 20 15.74 11.14 5.41
C GLN A 20 16.29 10.07 4.45
N VAL A 21 16.53 10.40 3.17
CA VAL A 21 17.09 9.46 2.19
C VAL A 21 18.42 8.86 2.70
N GLY A 22 18.51 7.53 2.67
CA GLY A 22 19.64 6.76 3.19
C GLY A 22 19.65 6.57 4.71
N GLN A 23 18.66 7.10 5.44
CA GLN A 23 18.57 7.01 6.89
C GLN A 23 17.57 5.93 7.31
N SER A 24 17.88 5.27 8.43
CA SER A 24 16.91 4.44 9.16
C SER A 24 16.09 5.31 10.10
N THR A 25 14.78 5.09 10.10
CA THR A 25 13.82 5.79 10.96
C THR A 25 12.78 4.81 11.48
N THR A 26 11.96 5.25 12.43
CA THR A 26 10.90 4.45 13.03
C THR A 26 9.54 5.01 12.66
N SER A 27 8.64 4.15 12.21
CA SER A 27 7.28 4.55 11.86
C SER A 27 6.55 5.10 13.07
N THR A 28 6.05 6.33 12.98
CA THR A 28 5.24 6.95 14.04
C THR A 28 3.74 6.68 13.85
N ARG A 29 3.35 6.14 12.69
CA ARG A 29 1.97 5.84 12.30
C ARG A 29 1.96 4.59 11.41
N GLN A 30 0.81 3.96 11.26
CA GLN A 30 0.66 2.95 10.22
C GLN A 30 0.79 3.60 8.84
N THR A 31 1.58 2.98 7.96
CA THR A 31 1.81 3.46 6.60
C THR A 31 1.39 2.40 5.61
N TRP A 32 0.40 2.73 4.78
CA TRP A 32 -0.06 1.88 3.69
C TRP A 32 0.93 1.95 2.53
N VAL A 33 1.31 0.78 2.01
CA VAL A 33 2.31 0.62 0.97
C VAL A 33 1.92 -0.45 -0.04
N THR A 34 2.46 -0.33 -1.24
CA THR A 34 2.51 -1.41 -2.24
C THR A 34 3.96 -1.79 -2.51
N VAL A 35 4.20 -2.83 -3.30
CA VAL A 35 5.56 -3.26 -3.67
C VAL A 35 6.07 -2.37 -4.81
N ALA A 36 7.24 -1.75 -4.63
CA ALA A 36 7.72 -0.72 -5.54
C ALA A 36 7.89 -1.19 -7.00
N PRO A 37 8.44 -2.41 -7.27
CA PRO A 37 8.44 -2.98 -8.61
C PRO A 37 7.08 -3.08 -9.29
N GLU A 38 6.01 -3.40 -8.55
CA GLU A 38 4.66 -3.58 -9.11
C GLU A 38 4.12 -2.25 -9.64
N LEU A 39 4.22 -1.19 -8.82
CA LEU A 39 3.84 0.17 -9.22
C LEU A 39 4.72 0.69 -10.37
N GLN A 40 6.03 0.42 -10.34
CA GLN A 40 6.94 0.82 -11.41
C GLN A 40 6.60 0.16 -12.75
N ASN A 41 6.27 -1.13 -12.74
CA ASN A 41 5.80 -1.82 -13.95
C ASN A 41 4.50 -1.22 -14.46
N PHE A 42 3.56 -0.91 -13.57
CA PHE A 42 2.34 -0.21 -13.95
C PHE A 42 2.63 1.16 -14.61
N CYS A 43 3.50 1.99 -14.03
CA CYS A 43 3.87 3.27 -14.63
C CYS A 43 4.42 3.07 -16.05
N LYS A 44 5.32 2.10 -16.25
CA LYS A 44 5.94 1.80 -17.56
C LYS A 44 4.95 1.28 -18.58
N GLU A 45 3.99 0.46 -18.16
CA GLU A 45 3.04 -0.17 -19.09
C GLU A 45 1.85 0.73 -19.42
N LYS A 46 1.39 1.53 -18.45
CA LYS A 46 0.10 2.24 -18.53
C LYS A 46 0.24 3.76 -18.56
N LEU A 47 1.34 4.32 -18.07
CA LEU A 47 1.49 5.78 -17.94
C LEU A 47 2.55 6.40 -18.84
N LYS A 48 3.49 5.60 -19.40
CA LYS A 48 4.60 6.12 -20.21
C LYS A 48 4.14 6.99 -21.39
N ASP A 49 3.02 6.62 -22.03
CA ASP A 49 2.50 7.27 -23.24
C ASP A 49 1.38 8.27 -22.92
N VAL A 50 1.05 8.48 -21.64
CA VAL A 50 0.04 9.44 -21.21
C VAL A 50 0.70 10.82 -21.14
N PRO A 51 0.37 11.76 -22.06
CA PRO A 51 1.12 12.99 -22.20
C PRO A 51 0.83 13.98 -21.08
N ASN A 52 -0.42 14.00 -20.61
CA ASN A 52 -0.89 14.94 -19.61
C ASN A 52 -0.60 14.44 -18.19
N GLN A 53 0.03 15.30 -17.39
CA GLN A 53 0.30 15.03 -15.98
C GLN A 53 -0.99 14.81 -15.17
N SER A 54 -2.06 15.58 -15.41
CA SER A 54 -3.32 15.41 -14.66
C SER A 54 -3.92 14.03 -14.90
N ASP A 55 -3.80 13.51 -16.12
CA ASP A 55 -4.36 12.20 -16.49
C ASP A 55 -3.53 11.07 -15.89
N ARG A 56 -2.20 11.23 -15.80
CA ARG A 56 -1.33 10.30 -15.06
C ARG A 56 -1.66 10.28 -13.57
N VAL A 57 -1.84 11.46 -12.96
CA VAL A 57 -2.22 11.58 -11.55
C VAL A 57 -3.58 10.92 -11.30
N LEU A 58 -4.59 11.23 -12.12
CA LEU A 58 -5.91 10.61 -12.02
C LEU A 58 -5.82 9.09 -12.15
N ARG A 59 -5.00 8.58 -13.07
CA ARG A 59 -4.86 7.13 -13.25
C ARG A 59 -4.17 6.44 -12.07
N LEU A 60 -3.26 7.12 -11.39
CA LEU A 60 -2.66 6.64 -10.14
C LEU A 60 -3.67 6.67 -8.98
N GLU A 61 -4.50 7.71 -8.90
CA GLU A 61 -5.60 7.78 -7.92
C GLU A 61 -6.58 6.62 -8.12
N GLN A 62 -6.93 6.34 -9.38
CA GLN A 62 -7.70 5.17 -9.78
C GLN A 62 -7.07 3.87 -9.29
N LEU A 63 -5.82 3.62 -9.69
CA LEU A 63 -5.11 2.39 -9.38
C LEU A 63 -5.04 2.11 -7.88
N LEU A 64 -4.76 3.15 -7.10
CA LEU A 64 -4.52 3.06 -5.65
C LEU A 64 -5.81 3.23 -4.83
N GLY A 65 -6.99 3.26 -5.46
CA GLY A 65 -8.26 3.39 -4.75
C GLY A 65 -8.45 4.72 -4.03
N LEU A 66 -7.79 5.78 -4.48
CA LEU A 66 -7.89 7.13 -3.92
C LEU A 66 -8.99 7.92 -4.64
N PRO A 67 -9.66 8.86 -3.94
CA PRO A 67 -10.57 9.79 -4.60
C PRO A 67 -9.80 10.73 -5.54
N PRO A 68 -10.46 11.26 -6.58
CA PRO A 68 -9.83 12.20 -7.49
C PRO A 68 -9.37 13.47 -6.75
N ASN A 69 -8.25 14.05 -7.18
CA ASN A 69 -7.63 15.23 -6.57
C ASN A 69 -7.22 15.02 -5.10
N ASN A 70 -6.72 13.83 -4.74
CA ASN A 70 -6.27 13.51 -3.39
C ASN A 70 -5.05 14.34 -2.94
N GLY A 71 -4.35 14.97 -3.89
CA GLY A 71 -3.28 15.94 -3.61
C GLY A 71 -1.95 15.31 -3.20
N LYS A 72 -1.71 14.04 -3.55
CA LYS A 72 -0.41 13.39 -3.35
C LYS A 72 0.62 13.92 -4.35
N THR A 73 1.85 14.13 -3.91
CA THR A 73 2.87 14.83 -4.70
C THR A 73 4.18 14.07 -4.86
N ARG A 74 4.41 13.03 -4.05
CA ARG A 74 5.66 12.26 -4.08
C ARG A 74 5.48 10.82 -3.68
N PHE A 75 6.27 9.96 -4.31
CA PHE A 75 6.46 8.59 -3.89
C PHE A 75 7.68 8.48 -2.98
N VAL A 76 7.53 7.71 -1.91
CA VAL A 76 8.61 7.41 -0.97
C VAL A 76 8.79 5.91 -0.92
N GLU A 77 9.99 5.45 -1.27
CA GLU A 77 10.35 4.04 -1.21
C GLU A 77 11.07 3.72 0.11
N PHE A 78 10.71 2.59 0.71
CA PHE A 78 11.30 2.11 1.96
C PHE A 78 11.88 0.70 1.78
N TRP A 79 13.07 0.47 2.33
CA TRP A 79 13.53 -0.89 2.61
C TRP A 79 12.99 -1.32 3.98
N VAL A 80 12.18 -2.38 4.00
CA VAL A 80 11.50 -2.88 5.21
C VAL A 80 11.74 -4.38 5.35
N SER A 81 11.88 -4.86 6.59
CA SER A 81 11.85 -6.31 6.85
C SER A 81 10.44 -6.86 6.56
N PRO A 82 10.29 -7.98 5.82
CA PRO A 82 9.00 -8.62 5.60
C PRO A 82 8.24 -8.90 6.91
N ASP A 83 8.94 -9.26 7.99
CA ASP A 83 8.33 -9.53 9.31
C ASP A 83 7.63 -8.31 9.93
N ASN A 84 7.91 -7.10 9.42
CA ASN A 84 7.30 -5.86 9.89
C ASN A 84 6.17 -5.35 8.97
N LEU A 85 5.81 -6.15 7.97
CA LEU A 85 4.67 -5.93 7.10
C LEU A 85 3.57 -6.91 7.47
N PHE A 86 2.34 -6.48 7.28
CA PHE A 86 1.18 -7.37 7.30
C PHE A 86 0.24 -7.00 6.17
N ARG A 87 -0.53 -8.00 5.70
CA ARG A 87 -1.55 -7.78 4.69
C ARG A 87 -2.82 -7.22 5.37
N PRO A 88 -3.41 -6.12 4.87
CA PRO A 88 -4.66 -5.59 5.39
C PRO A 88 -5.84 -6.41 4.84
N SER A 89 -5.89 -7.69 5.22
CA SER A 89 -6.97 -8.64 4.97
C SER A 89 -7.32 -9.42 6.24
N ALA A 90 -8.32 -10.30 6.16
CA ALA A 90 -8.67 -11.14 7.31
C ALA A 90 -7.49 -12.02 7.73
N ASP A 91 -6.71 -12.48 6.73
CA ASP A 91 -5.40 -13.09 6.95
C ASP A 91 -4.31 -12.01 6.93
N ASP A 92 -3.41 -11.98 7.92
CA ASP A 92 -2.31 -11.00 8.02
C ASP A 92 -1.05 -11.44 7.27
N GLU A 93 -1.03 -12.68 6.76
CA GLU A 93 0.11 -13.25 6.04
C GLU A 93 0.40 -12.55 4.70
N ILE A 94 1.68 -12.35 4.43
CA ILE A 94 2.17 -11.62 3.24
C ILE A 94 2.58 -12.55 2.09
N THR A 95 2.72 -13.85 2.35
CA THR A 95 3.22 -14.85 1.40
C THR A 95 2.14 -15.48 0.53
N ASP A 96 0.87 -15.31 0.91
CA ASP A 96 -0.25 -15.87 0.18
C ASP A 96 -0.50 -15.22 -1.17
N ARG A 97 -0.96 -16.05 -2.10
CA ARG A 97 -1.39 -15.62 -3.45
C ARG A 97 -2.89 -15.32 -3.53
N THR A 98 -3.61 -15.55 -2.45
CA THR A 98 -5.05 -15.31 -2.35
C THR A 98 -5.32 -14.75 -0.97
N ALA A 99 -6.05 -13.64 -0.91
CA ALA A 99 -6.46 -13.06 0.36
C ALA A 99 -7.91 -13.42 0.65
N PHE A 100 -8.24 -13.49 1.94
CA PHE A 100 -9.60 -13.71 2.42
C PHE A 100 -10.18 -12.40 2.96
N GLY A 101 -11.40 -12.07 2.53
CA GLY A 101 -12.07 -10.82 2.91
C GLY A 101 -12.79 -10.89 4.24
N GLU A 102 -13.00 -12.11 4.74
CA GLU A 102 -13.65 -12.41 6.01
C GLU A 102 -12.92 -13.56 6.68
N PHE A 103 -12.82 -13.53 8.01
CA PHE A 103 -12.14 -14.59 8.77
C PHE A 103 -12.79 -15.96 8.59
N THR A 104 -14.09 -16.01 8.30
CA THR A 104 -14.84 -17.25 8.04
C THR A 104 -14.42 -17.94 6.74
N GLN A 105 -13.68 -17.25 5.86
CA GLN A 105 -13.20 -17.77 4.60
C GLN A 105 -11.79 -18.37 4.72
N ILE A 106 -11.08 -18.10 5.83
CA ILE A 106 -9.73 -18.64 6.06
C ILE A 106 -9.85 -20.15 6.26
N PRO A 107 -9.15 -20.98 5.46
CA PRO A 107 -9.15 -22.42 5.62
C PRO A 107 -8.67 -22.81 7.02
N ALA A 108 -9.35 -23.76 7.65
CA ALA A 108 -8.87 -24.34 8.89
C ALA A 108 -7.51 -25.03 8.62
N SER A 109 -6.44 -24.44 9.13
CA SER A 109 -5.08 -24.98 9.07
C SER A 109 -4.50 -25.00 10.49
N PRO A 110 -3.66 -25.99 10.86
CA PRO A 110 -2.87 -25.94 12.09
C PRO A 110 -2.02 -24.67 12.19
N ASP A 111 -1.67 -24.07 11.05
CA ASP A 111 -0.86 -22.86 10.94
C ASP A 111 -1.71 -21.58 10.92
N ALA A 112 -3.04 -21.67 10.83
CA ALA A 112 -3.95 -20.52 10.85
C ALA A 112 -4.01 -19.90 12.25
N ASN A 113 -2.92 -19.25 12.64
CA ASN A 113 -2.78 -18.51 13.88
C ASN A 113 -3.35 -17.11 13.69
N ILE A 114 -4.69 -17.02 13.58
CA ILE A 114 -5.37 -15.72 13.59
C ILE A 114 -5.11 -15.06 14.94
N LYS A 115 -4.21 -14.08 14.95
CA LYS A 115 -3.89 -13.33 16.16
C LYS A 115 -5.11 -12.51 16.56
N LEU A 116 -5.57 -12.66 17.80
CA LEU A 116 -6.69 -11.86 18.34
C LEU A 116 -6.46 -10.36 18.17
N SER A 117 -5.22 -9.91 18.27
CA SER A 117 -4.83 -8.52 18.03
C SER A 117 -5.07 -8.07 16.59
N HIS A 118 -4.84 -8.93 15.60
CA HIS A 118 -5.12 -8.63 14.19
C HIS A 118 -6.62 -8.59 13.92
N LEU A 119 -7.38 -9.54 14.48
CA LEU A 119 -8.84 -9.52 14.42
C LEU A 119 -9.42 -8.21 14.97
N GLN A 120 -8.93 -7.75 16.11
CA GLN A 120 -9.33 -6.47 16.69
C GLN A 120 -8.95 -5.29 15.79
N TRP A 121 -7.74 -5.28 15.23
CA TRP A 121 -7.32 -4.25 14.28
C TRP A 121 -8.22 -4.22 13.04
N PHE A 122 -8.50 -5.37 12.44
CA PHE A 122 -9.33 -5.52 11.24
C PHE A 122 -10.75 -5.01 11.48
N GLU A 123 -11.39 -5.43 12.57
CA GLU A 123 -12.77 -5.02 12.88
C GLU A 123 -12.87 -3.54 13.23
N ASN A 124 -11.86 -2.98 13.90
CA ASN A 124 -11.78 -1.55 14.17
C ASN A 124 -11.64 -0.76 12.86
N LEU A 125 -10.73 -1.15 11.98
CA LEU A 125 -10.56 -0.51 10.67
C LEU A 125 -11.84 -0.63 9.84
N ARG A 126 -12.48 -1.81 9.81
CA ARG A 126 -13.75 -2.05 9.10
C ARG A 126 -14.85 -1.10 9.57
N SER A 127 -14.95 -0.91 10.89
CA SER A 127 -15.91 0.02 11.46
C SER A 127 -15.60 1.47 11.06
N GLN A 128 -14.34 1.89 11.13
CA GLN A 128 -13.92 3.24 10.75
C GLN A 128 -14.12 3.51 9.25
N SER A 129 -13.83 2.54 8.39
CA SER A 129 -13.96 2.66 6.94
C SER A 129 -15.41 2.76 6.48
N TYR A 130 -16.34 1.98 7.06
CA TYR A 130 -17.69 1.84 6.50
C TYR A 130 -18.82 2.43 7.34
N LYS A 131 -18.60 2.66 8.65
CA LYS A 131 -19.64 3.14 9.56
C LYS A 131 -19.41 4.57 10.04
N THR A 132 -18.24 5.15 9.76
CA THR A 132 -17.91 6.52 10.14
C THR A 132 -17.91 7.43 8.91
N THR A 133 -18.52 8.61 9.05
CA THR A 133 -18.48 9.65 8.01
C THR A 133 -17.04 10.02 7.68
N GLY A 134 -16.67 9.96 6.40
CA GLY A 134 -15.31 10.25 5.95
C GLY A 134 -14.34 9.07 6.07
N GLY A 135 -14.81 7.86 6.38
CA GLY A 135 -14.03 6.64 6.27
C GLY A 135 -13.53 6.40 4.84
N TYR A 136 -12.29 5.93 4.71
CA TYR A 136 -11.75 5.53 3.40
C TYR A 136 -12.20 4.12 3.06
N PRO A 137 -12.80 3.89 1.87
CA PRO A 137 -13.10 2.55 1.40
C PRO A 137 -11.84 1.69 1.39
N TRP A 138 -11.98 0.47 1.88
CA TRP A 138 -10.93 -0.53 1.99
C TRP A 138 -11.47 -1.83 1.42
N THR A 139 -10.69 -2.60 0.67
CA THR A 139 -11.18 -3.83 0.01
C THR A 139 -11.31 -4.99 0.98
N ARG A 140 -10.47 -5.03 2.03
CA ARG A 140 -10.25 -6.18 2.93
C ARG A 140 -9.61 -7.39 2.26
N MET A 141 -9.22 -7.24 1.00
CA MET A 141 -8.68 -8.32 0.17
C MET A 141 -7.18 -8.15 -0.10
N GLY A 142 -6.50 -7.27 0.63
CA GLY A 142 -5.06 -7.06 0.49
C GLY A 142 -4.62 -6.53 -0.89
N TYR A 143 -5.52 -5.87 -1.61
CA TYR A 143 -5.23 -5.17 -2.87
C TYR A 143 -5.94 -3.81 -2.91
N THR A 144 -5.41 -2.85 -3.68
CA THR A 144 -6.02 -1.53 -3.90
C THR A 144 -7.19 -1.61 -4.90
N TYR A 145 -8.28 -0.88 -4.65
CA TYR A 145 -9.44 -0.92 -5.56
C TYR A 145 -9.22 -0.02 -6.79
N ASP A 146 -8.94 -0.61 -7.96
CA ASP A 146 -8.74 0.10 -9.22
C ASP A 146 -10.06 0.46 -9.91
N TRP A 147 -10.64 1.59 -9.51
CA TRP A 147 -11.91 2.08 -10.09
C TRP A 147 -11.77 2.66 -11.51
N GLY A 148 -10.56 2.70 -12.07
CA GLY A 148 -10.29 3.17 -13.44
C GLY A 148 -10.14 2.06 -14.48
N ASN A 149 -10.14 0.79 -14.06
CA ASN A 149 -9.97 -0.36 -14.96
C ASN A 149 -11.33 -0.99 -15.31
N PRO A 150 -11.74 -1.00 -16.59
CA PRO A 150 -13.05 -1.49 -16.99
C PRO A 150 -13.18 -3.02 -16.95
N ASN A 151 -12.06 -3.76 -16.86
CA ASN A 151 -12.05 -5.22 -16.93
C ASN A 151 -11.99 -5.87 -15.54
N SER A 152 -11.42 -5.18 -14.55
CA SER A 152 -11.26 -5.68 -13.19
C SER A 152 -10.96 -4.53 -12.24
N GLU A 153 -11.57 -4.58 -11.06
CA GLU A 153 -11.34 -3.66 -9.94
C GLU A 153 -10.05 -3.96 -9.15
N VAL A 154 -9.33 -5.04 -9.48
CA VAL A 154 -8.14 -5.46 -8.76
C VAL A 154 -6.94 -4.59 -9.18
N GLY A 155 -6.47 -3.76 -8.26
CA GLY A 155 -5.25 -2.97 -8.39
C GLY A 155 -4.01 -3.70 -7.87
N LEU A 156 -3.14 -2.97 -7.19
CA LEU A 156 -1.84 -3.49 -6.72
C LEU A 156 -1.99 -4.23 -5.39
N SER A 157 -1.06 -5.14 -5.10
CA SER A 157 -0.96 -5.73 -3.76
C SER A 157 -0.69 -4.65 -2.71
N GLU A 158 -1.40 -4.74 -1.59
CA GLU A 158 -1.39 -3.74 -0.53
C GLU A 158 -0.91 -4.34 0.79
N PHE A 159 -0.11 -3.58 1.53
CA PHE A 159 0.50 -3.95 2.79
C PHE A 159 0.52 -2.77 3.75
N VAL A 160 0.69 -3.04 5.04
CA VAL A 160 0.82 -2.00 6.07
C VAL A 160 2.12 -2.18 6.84
N ILE A 161 2.90 -1.10 6.91
CA ILE A 161 4.00 -0.96 7.86
C ILE A 161 3.40 -0.53 9.20
N ASN A 162 3.62 -1.32 10.25
CA ASN A 162 3.07 -1.01 11.57
C ASN A 162 3.79 0.16 12.26
N THR A 163 3.13 0.79 13.23
CA THR A 163 3.76 1.80 14.10
C THR A 163 4.88 1.15 14.93
N GLY A 164 5.97 1.87 15.17
CA GLY A 164 7.13 1.37 15.91
C GLY A 164 8.10 0.53 15.06
N THR A 165 7.75 0.23 13.81
CA THR A 165 8.62 -0.49 12.88
C THR A 165 9.79 0.37 12.42
N ALA A 166 11.01 -0.18 12.46
CA ALA A 166 12.16 0.41 11.80
C ALA A 166 12.15 0.14 10.29
N PHE A 167 12.43 1.18 9.49
CA PHE A 167 12.62 1.07 8.05
C PHE A 167 13.69 2.07 7.58
N GLU A 168 14.20 1.88 6.38
CA GLU A 168 15.17 2.78 5.75
C GLU A 168 14.54 3.48 4.55
N VAL A 169 14.66 4.80 4.47
CA VAL A 169 14.16 5.58 3.33
C VAL A 169 15.13 5.43 2.17
N LYS A 170 14.74 4.69 1.12
CA LYS A 170 15.57 4.50 -0.07
C LYS A 170 15.55 5.73 -0.97
N SER A 171 14.36 6.26 -1.26
CA SER A 171 14.19 7.36 -2.21
C SER A 171 12.95 8.18 -1.93
N VAL A 172 13.01 9.46 -2.32
CA VAL A 172 11.87 10.37 -2.39
C VAL A 172 11.87 10.96 -3.79
N GLN A 173 10.77 10.80 -4.51
CA GLN A 173 10.65 11.26 -5.89
C GLN A 173 9.32 11.96 -6.11
N THR A 174 9.30 13.04 -6.88
CA THR A 174 8.04 13.63 -7.36
C THR A 174 7.25 12.59 -8.16
N THR A 175 5.92 12.70 -8.16
CA THR A 175 5.04 11.78 -8.90
C THR A 175 5.50 11.58 -10.36
N ASP A 176 5.81 12.68 -11.07
CA ASP A 176 6.26 12.59 -12.47
C ASP A 176 7.59 11.87 -12.60
N LYS A 177 8.58 12.21 -11.76
CA LYS A 177 9.89 11.59 -11.85
C LYS A 177 9.80 10.09 -11.60
N TYR A 178 8.97 9.66 -10.66
CA TYR A 178 8.83 8.25 -10.30
C TYR A 178 8.24 7.40 -11.43
N CYS A 179 7.26 7.90 -12.18
CA CYS A 179 6.61 7.13 -13.24
C CYS A 179 7.20 7.33 -14.65
N ILE A 180 8.13 8.28 -14.81
CA ILE A 180 8.80 8.57 -16.09
C ILE A 180 10.28 8.10 -16.08
N SER A 181 10.77 7.62 -14.94
CA SER A 181 12.13 7.06 -14.75
C SER A 181 12.32 5.65 -15.30
#